data_AF-A0A7J3DJG5-F1
#
_entry.id   AF-A0A7J3DJG5-F1
#
_cell.length_a   1.000
_cell.length_b   1.000
_cell.length_c   1.000
_cell.angle_alpha   90.00
_cell.angle_beta   90.00
_cell.angle_gamma   90.00
#
_symmetry.space_group_name_H-M   'P 1'
#
loop_
_entity.id
_entity.type
_entity.pdbx_description
1 polymer ?
#
loop_
_entity_poly.entity_id
_entity_poly.type
_entity_poly.pdbx_seq_one_letter_code
_entity_poly.pdbx_strand_id
1 'polypeptide(L)'
;MLNRFKGFISIDLMLSIVPIMLMLLFYVQYSMYYSARTIEVMERQTTFNKLVAIADYVVKMRAKTLDDEAGNPAAVYPNWLTDESMKINVDKMREDAGLEKLSIGFQKGQGICIYRLVVYGEDKEIRRLFVCGE
;
A
#
# COMPACT_ATOMS: atom_id res chain seq x y z
N MET A 1 -51.23 -39.02 -28.83
CA MET A 1 -49.85 -39.29 -28.35
C MET A 1 -48.94 -38.05 -28.29
N LEU A 2 -49.37 -36.84 -28.71
CA LEU A 2 -48.49 -35.65 -28.74
C LEU A 2 -48.29 -34.91 -27.40
N ASN A 3 -49.18 -35.06 -26.41
CA ASN A 3 -49.09 -34.29 -25.15
C ASN A 3 -48.18 -34.88 -24.07
N ARG A 4 -47.75 -36.15 -24.19
CA ARG A 4 -46.86 -36.80 -23.20
C ARG A 4 -45.40 -36.37 -23.29
N PHE A 5 -44.94 -35.99 -24.48
CA PHE A 5 -43.54 -35.59 -24.70
C PHE A 5 -43.23 -34.16 -24.22
N LYS A 6 -44.23 -33.26 -24.15
CA LYS A 6 -44.04 -31.89 -23.65
C LYS A 6 -43.66 -31.84 -22.17
N GLY A 7 -44.27 -32.70 -21.34
CA GLY A 7 -43.97 -32.80 -19.91
C GLY A 7 -42.56 -33.34 -19.63
N PHE A 8 -42.13 -34.36 -20.40
CA PHE A 8 -40.80 -34.94 -20.27
C PHE A 8 -39.70 -33.96 -20.68
N ILE A 9 -39.88 -33.26 -21.80
CA ILE A 9 -38.94 -32.21 -22.25
C ILE A 9 -38.86 -31.07 -21.22
N SER A 10 -39.99 -30.67 -20.61
CA SER A 10 -39.97 -29.60 -19.59
C SER A 10 -39.22 -30.00 -18.30
N ILE A 11 -39.27 -31.28 -17.90
CA ILE A 11 -38.60 -31.78 -16.70
C ILE A 11 -37.10 -31.92 -16.94
N ASP A 12 -36.69 -32.48 -18.08
CA ASP A 12 -35.26 -32.56 -18.47
C ASP A 12 -34.64 -31.18 -18.63
N LEU A 13 -35.40 -30.23 -19.20
CA LEU A 13 -34.96 -28.84 -19.35
C LEU A 13 -34.80 -28.16 -17.99
N MET A 14 -35.73 -28.37 -17.04
CA MET A 14 -35.60 -27.85 -15.68
C MET A 14 -34.41 -28.47 -14.93
N LEU A 15 -34.24 -29.79 -15.02
CA LEU A 15 -33.12 -30.51 -14.39
C LEU A 15 -31.76 -30.11 -14.95
N SER A 16 -31.71 -29.60 -16.18
CA SER A 16 -30.48 -29.09 -16.80
C SER A 16 -30.27 -27.60 -16.52
N ILE A 17 -31.30 -26.77 -16.67
CA ILE A 17 -31.21 -25.31 -16.51
C ILE A 17 -30.99 -24.90 -15.06
N VAL A 18 -31.64 -25.55 -14.09
CA VAL A 18 -31.52 -25.16 -12.68
C VAL A 18 -30.08 -25.31 -12.17
N PRO A 19 -29.37 -26.45 -12.38
CA PRO A 19 -27.96 -26.56 -12.02
C PRO A 19 -27.06 -25.57 -12.76
N ILE A 20 -27.31 -25.33 -14.06
CA ILE A 20 -26.54 -24.35 -14.84
C ILE A 20 -26.71 -22.93 -14.25
N MET A 21 -27.95 -22.53 -13.93
CA MET A 21 -28.22 -21.24 -13.29
C MET A 21 -27.57 -21.16 -11.90
N LEU A 22 -27.61 -22.22 -11.11
CA LEU A 22 -26.95 -22.25 -9.80
C LEU A 22 -25.43 -22.13 -9.92
N MET A 23 -24.81 -22.81 -10.90
CA MET A 23 -23.39 -22.65 -11.19
C MET A 23 -23.06 -21.22 -11.63
N LEU A 24 -23.89 -20.60 -12.48
CA LEU A 24 -23.70 -19.22 -12.91
C LEU A 24 -23.82 -18.24 -11.73
N LEU A 25 -24.83 -18.40 -10.89
CA LEU A 25 -25.00 -17.57 -9.69
C LEU A 25 -23.82 -17.71 -8.73
N PHE A 26 -23.37 -18.95 -8.50
CA PHE A 26 -22.18 -19.22 -7.70
C PHE A 26 -20.94 -18.56 -8.30
N TYR A 27 -20.73 -18.67 -9.62
CA TYR A 27 -19.58 -18.10 -10.29
C TYR A 27 -19.58 -16.56 -10.23
N VAL A 28 -20.74 -15.92 -10.44
CA VAL A 28 -20.88 -14.47 -10.34
C VAL A 28 -20.60 -13.99 -8.92
N GLN A 29 -21.19 -14.64 -7.90
CA GLN A 29 -20.92 -14.30 -6.49
C GLN A 29 -19.44 -14.48 -6.12
N TYR A 30 -18.85 -15.60 -6.53
CA TYR A 30 -17.46 -15.90 -6.29
C TYR A 30 -16.55 -14.86 -6.98
N SER A 31 -16.83 -14.50 -8.23
CA SER A 31 -16.07 -13.50 -8.97
C SER A 31 -16.15 -12.11 -8.30
N MET A 32 -17.34 -11.68 -7.85
CA MET A 32 -17.50 -10.42 -7.13
C MET A 32 -16.72 -10.41 -5.81
N TYR A 33 -16.79 -11.48 -5.04
CA TYR A 33 -16.07 -11.60 -3.77
C TYR A 33 -14.55 -11.52 -3.96
N TYR A 34 -14.01 -12.25 -4.95
CA TYR A 34 -12.58 -12.21 -5.24
C TYR A 34 -12.16 -10.85 -5.81
N SER A 35 -12.97 -10.25 -6.67
CA SER A 35 -12.69 -8.91 -7.20
C SER A 35 -12.59 -7.86 -6.09
N ALA A 36 -13.55 -7.84 -5.15
CA ALA A 36 -13.52 -6.92 -4.02
C ALA A 36 -12.27 -7.12 -3.15
N ARG A 37 -11.92 -8.37 -2.85
CA ARG A 37 -10.72 -8.70 -2.07
C ARG A 37 -9.43 -8.33 -2.80
N THR A 38 -9.37 -8.53 -4.11
CA THR A 38 -8.22 -8.13 -4.93
C THR A 38 -8.06 -6.63 -4.95
N ILE A 39 -9.16 -5.86 -5.05
CA ILE A 39 -9.11 -4.39 -4.99
C ILE A 39 -8.54 -3.93 -3.64
N GLU A 40 -9.03 -4.47 -2.51
CA GLU A 40 -8.51 -4.10 -1.17
C GLU A 40 -7.00 -4.39 -1.04
N VAL A 41 -6.56 -5.55 -1.52
CA VAL A 41 -5.14 -5.92 -1.49
C VAL A 41 -4.31 -5.00 -2.39
N MET A 42 -4.82 -4.64 -3.58
CA MET A 42 -4.15 -3.72 -4.49
C MET A 42 -4.06 -2.30 -3.93
N GLU A 43 -5.09 -1.81 -3.25
CA GLU A 43 -5.08 -0.52 -2.57
C GLU A 43 -4.03 -0.51 -1.44
N ARG A 44 -4.04 -1.53 -0.56
CA ARG A 44 -3.02 -1.66 0.49
C ARG A 44 -1.61 -1.71 -0.07
N GLN A 45 -1.39 -2.44 -1.17
CA GLN A 45 -0.08 -2.54 -1.81
C GLN A 45 0.34 -1.21 -2.42
N THR A 46 -0.58 -0.48 -3.04
CA THR A 46 -0.34 0.86 -3.57
C THR A 46 0.08 1.83 -2.46
N THR A 47 -0.67 1.87 -1.36
CA THR A 47 -0.34 2.70 -0.19
C THR A 47 1.00 2.31 0.39
N PHE A 48 1.27 1.01 0.57
CA PHE A 48 2.58 0.54 1.04
C PHE A 48 3.73 1.02 0.15
N ASN A 49 3.60 0.90 -1.18
CA ASN A 49 4.62 1.35 -2.13
C ASN A 49 4.84 2.87 -2.06
N LYS A 50 3.77 3.66 -1.92
CA LYS A 50 3.86 5.11 -1.72
C LYS A 50 4.63 5.44 -0.44
N LEU A 51 4.31 4.78 0.67
CA LEU A 51 5.01 4.98 1.93
C LEU A 51 6.50 4.63 1.80
N VAL A 52 6.84 3.53 1.13
CA VAL A 52 8.24 3.13 0.86
C VAL A 52 8.98 4.22 0.09
N ALA A 53 8.37 4.78 -0.95
CA ALA A 53 8.97 5.88 -1.71
C ALA A 53 9.16 7.14 -0.85
N ILE A 54 8.18 7.50 0.00
CA ILE A 54 8.29 8.63 0.92
C ILE A 54 9.42 8.40 1.93
N ALA A 55 9.50 7.22 2.54
CA ALA A 55 10.56 6.92 3.49
C ALA A 55 11.94 6.99 2.86
N ASP A 56 12.10 6.47 1.64
CA ASP A 56 13.38 6.56 0.92
C ASP A 56 13.73 7.99 0.53
N TYR A 57 12.74 8.78 0.09
CA TYR A 57 12.92 10.20 -0.19
C TYR A 57 13.39 10.95 1.05
N VAL A 58 12.69 10.79 2.18
CA VAL A 58 13.03 11.47 3.44
C VAL A 58 14.44 11.09 3.88
N VAL A 59 14.75 9.80 3.91
CA VAL A 59 16.01 9.33 4.44
C VAL A 59 17.19 9.74 3.56
N LYS A 60 17.05 9.75 2.22
CA LYS A 60 18.14 10.12 1.30
C LYS A 60 18.29 11.62 1.10
N MET A 61 17.18 12.33 0.86
CA MET A 61 17.22 13.76 0.52
C MET A 61 17.44 14.65 1.74
N ARG A 62 17.14 14.15 2.95
CA ARG A 62 17.35 14.90 4.19
C ARG A 62 18.59 14.45 4.96
N ALA A 63 19.34 13.48 4.44
CA ALA A 63 20.63 13.13 5.02
C ALA A 63 21.57 14.34 5.00
N LYS A 64 22.34 14.52 6.08
CA LYS A 64 23.37 15.55 6.18
C LYS A 64 24.37 15.35 5.04
N THR A 65 24.73 16.43 4.37
CA THR A 65 25.76 16.44 3.33
C THR A 65 27.06 16.99 3.90
N LEU A 66 28.18 16.32 3.60
CA LEU A 66 29.53 16.81 3.86
C LEU A 66 30.26 16.90 2.52
N ASP A 67 31.17 17.85 2.39
CA ASP A 67 32.00 17.96 1.20
C ASP A 67 32.92 16.74 1.12
N ASP A 68 32.95 16.10 -0.06
CA ASP A 68 33.87 15.01 -0.36
C ASP A 68 35.32 15.52 -0.53
N GLU A 69 36.26 14.61 -0.78
CA GLU A 69 37.68 14.95 -1.02
C GLU A 69 37.89 15.89 -2.23
N ALA A 70 36.87 16.00 -3.11
CA ALA A 70 36.86 16.88 -4.27
C ALA A 70 36.03 18.17 -4.05
N GLY A 71 35.53 18.41 -2.83
CA GLY A 71 34.76 19.60 -2.47
C GLY A 71 33.29 19.57 -2.93
N ASN A 72 32.76 18.41 -3.32
CA ASN A 72 31.35 18.26 -3.71
C ASN A 72 30.50 17.79 -2.52
N PRO A 73 29.29 18.35 -2.32
CA PRO A 73 28.42 17.93 -1.23
C PRO A 73 27.92 16.49 -1.46
N ALA A 74 28.35 15.57 -0.60
CA ALA A 74 27.96 14.17 -0.62
C ALA A 74 27.14 13.80 0.63
N ALA A 75 26.05 13.05 0.45
CA ALA A 75 25.25 12.57 1.56
C ALA A 75 26.05 11.60 2.44
N VAL A 76 25.99 11.80 3.76
CA VAL A 76 26.69 10.94 4.73
C VAL A 76 25.92 9.63 4.91
N TYR A 77 26.62 8.52 4.66
CA TYR A 77 26.11 7.16 4.91
C TYR A 77 26.72 6.57 6.19
N PRO A 78 25.94 5.83 7.01
CA PRO A 78 24.50 5.60 6.89
C PRO A 78 23.71 6.91 7.14
N ASN A 79 22.58 7.06 6.44
CA ASN A 79 21.81 8.31 6.36
C ASN A 79 21.66 8.99 7.73
N TRP A 80 22.40 10.08 7.90
CA TRP A 80 22.43 10.87 9.14
C TRP A 80 21.43 12.01 9.06
N LEU A 81 20.42 11.99 9.93
CA LEU A 81 19.39 13.01 10.04
C LEU A 81 19.61 13.87 11.29
N THR A 82 19.41 15.18 11.15
CA THR A 82 19.41 16.14 12.27
C THR A 82 18.01 16.68 12.54
N ASP A 83 17.83 17.46 13.60
CA ASP A 83 16.55 18.13 13.89
C ASP A 83 16.10 19.04 12.73
N GLU A 84 17.05 19.66 12.04
CA GLU A 84 16.76 20.49 10.86
C GLU A 84 16.31 19.64 9.67
N SER A 85 16.97 18.50 9.43
CA SER A 85 16.57 17.53 8.41
C SER A 85 15.14 17.02 8.60
N MET A 86 14.67 16.98 9.85
CA MET A 86 13.33 16.52 10.23
C MET A 86 12.23 17.58 10.08
N LYS A 87 12.57 18.84 9.74
CA LYS A 87 11.58 19.89 9.40
C LYS A 87 11.04 19.66 7.99
N ILE A 88 10.22 18.64 7.86
CA ILE A 88 9.61 18.21 6.60
C ILE A 88 8.17 18.71 6.53
N ASN A 89 7.75 19.22 5.38
CA ASN A 89 6.36 19.54 5.14
C ASN A 89 5.59 18.24 4.86
N VAL A 90 5.11 17.60 5.93
CA VAL A 90 4.37 16.33 5.86
C VAL A 90 3.04 16.51 5.14
N ASP A 91 2.38 17.66 5.29
CA ASP A 91 1.08 17.94 4.67
C ASP A 91 1.18 17.98 3.14
N LYS A 92 2.23 18.63 2.61
CA LYS A 92 2.49 18.65 1.17
C LYS A 92 2.78 17.24 0.63
N MET A 93 3.60 16.45 1.33
CA MET A 93 3.89 15.07 0.91
C MET A 93 2.66 14.17 0.93
N ARG A 94 1.77 14.37 1.91
CA ARG A 94 0.49 13.68 2.01
C ARG A 94 -0.39 13.98 0.79
N GLU A 95 -0.51 15.26 0.43
CA GLU A 95 -1.27 15.71 -0.74
C GLU A 95 -0.69 15.21 -2.05
N ASP A 96 0.63 15.37 -2.25
CA ASP A 96 1.33 14.92 -3.46
C ASP A 96 1.23 13.39 -3.66
N ALA A 97 1.23 12.62 -2.56
CA ALA A 97 1.06 11.17 -2.59
C ALA A 97 -0.41 10.73 -2.69
N GLY A 98 -1.37 11.64 -2.55
CA GLY A 98 -2.80 11.33 -2.48
C GLY A 98 -3.12 10.35 -1.37
N LEU A 99 -2.59 10.61 -0.16
CA LEU A 99 -2.89 9.86 1.06
C LEU A 99 -3.90 10.64 1.90
N GLU A 100 -4.79 9.95 2.59
CA GLU A 100 -5.71 10.58 3.54
C GLU A 100 -4.93 11.09 4.74
N LYS A 101 -4.01 10.27 5.25
CA LYS A 101 -3.16 10.58 6.40
C LYS A 101 -1.71 10.19 6.14
N LEU A 102 -0.79 11.01 6.66
CA LEU A 102 0.63 10.73 6.67
C LEU A 102 1.23 11.22 7.98
N SER A 103 2.06 10.39 8.60
CA SER A 103 2.83 10.73 9.79
C SER A 103 4.25 10.21 9.64
N ILE A 104 5.22 11.06 9.98
CA ILE A 104 6.65 10.77 9.88
C ILE A 104 7.27 11.12 11.22
N GLY A 105 7.92 10.16 11.86
CA GLY A 105 8.53 10.40 13.17
C GLY A 105 9.12 9.15 13.80
N PHE A 106 9.64 9.28 15.02
CA PHE A 106 10.29 8.17 15.73
C PHE A 106 9.32 7.30 16.53
N GLN A 107 8.04 7.61 16.50
CA GLN A 107 6.97 6.81 17.10
C GLN A 107 6.11 6.21 16.01
N LYS A 108 5.67 4.97 16.23
CA LYS A 108 4.76 4.28 15.31
C LYS A 108 3.38 4.95 15.38
N GLY A 109 2.88 5.42 14.22
CA GLY A 109 1.56 6.02 14.07
C GLY A 109 0.43 5.02 13.79
N GLN A 110 -0.67 5.53 13.26
CA GLN A 110 -1.83 4.74 12.80
C GLN A 110 -1.70 4.35 11.32
N GLY A 111 -2.44 3.32 10.90
CA GLY A 111 -2.46 2.86 9.51
C GLY A 111 -1.34 1.88 9.15
N ILE A 112 -0.99 1.87 7.86
CA ILE A 112 0.14 1.09 7.34
C ILE A 112 1.41 1.84 7.73
N CYS A 113 2.32 1.16 8.43
CA CYS A 113 3.58 1.73 8.86
C CYS A 113 4.76 0.97 8.28
N ILE A 114 5.72 1.71 7.77
CA ILE A 114 7.05 1.20 7.48
C ILE A 114 8.08 1.91 8.36
N TYR A 115 9.26 1.32 8.48
CA TYR A 115 10.36 1.98 9.16
C TYR A 115 11.65 1.89 8.37
N ARG A 116 12.51 2.89 8.56
CA ARG A 116 13.91 2.89 8.12
C ARG A 116 14.82 3.10 9.32
N LEU A 117 15.96 2.44 9.31
CA LEU A 117 17.01 2.68 10.29
C LEU A 117 17.81 3.91 9.84
N VAL A 118 17.96 4.87 10.75
CA VAL A 118 18.65 6.14 10.49
C VAL A 118 19.58 6.44 11.67
N VAL A 119 20.66 7.17 11.39
CA VAL A 119 21.47 7.79 12.44
C VAL A 119 20.87 9.16 12.73
N TYR A 120 20.61 9.49 13.99
CA TYR A 120 19.91 10.70 14.38
C TYR A 120 20.66 11.52 15.41
N GLY A 121 20.62 12.85 15.24
CA GLY A 121 21.20 13.80 16.17
C GLY A 121 22.73 13.86 16.08
N GLU A 122 23.32 14.82 16.78
CA GLU A 122 24.78 14.96 16.83
C GLU A 122 25.46 13.83 17.60
N ASP A 123 24.74 13.19 18.53
CA ASP A 123 25.17 12.00 19.28
C ASP A 123 25.16 10.71 18.43
N LYS A 124 24.66 10.77 17.18
CA LYS A 124 24.65 9.68 16.20
C LYS A 124 23.95 8.40 16.70
N GLU A 125 22.80 8.55 17.34
CA GLU A 125 22.01 7.40 17.79
C GLU A 125 21.31 6.70 16.62
N ILE A 126 21.31 5.36 16.63
CA ILE A 126 20.55 4.59 15.64
C ILE A 126 19.08 4.55 16.08
N ARG A 127 18.20 5.13 15.28
CA ARG A 127 16.76 5.18 15.55
C ARG A 127 15.95 4.61 14.39
N ARG A 128 14.72 4.19 14.70
CA ARG A 128 13.72 3.79 13.70
C ARG A 128 12.88 5.00 13.35
N LEU A 129 13.02 5.49 12.13
CA LEU A 129 12.11 6.47 11.57
C LEU A 129 10.91 5.74 10.99
N PHE A 130 9.73 5.97 11.56
CA PHE A 130 8.47 5.45 11.07
C PHE A 130 7.84 6.42 10.08
N VAL A 131 7.30 5.85 9.00
CA VAL A 131 6.46 6.53 8.01
C VAL A 131 5.16 5.74 7.96
N CYS A 132 4.08 6.34 8.44
CA CYS A 132 2.78 5.70 8.53
C CYS A 132 1.72 6.50 7.77
N GLY A 133 0.80 5.82 7.09
CA GLY A 133 -0.30 6.47 6.39
C GLY A 133 -1.44 5.54 6.00
N GLU A 134 -2.50 6.18 5.53
CA GLU A 134 -3.76 5.59 5.04
C GLU A 134 -4.13 6.32 3.74
#